data_AF-A0A2T5XYG4-F1
#
_entry.id   AF-A0A2T5XYG4-F1
#
_cell.length_a   1.000
_cell.length_b   1.000
_cell.length_c   1.000
_cell.angle_alpha   90.00
_cell.angle_beta   90.00
_cell.angle_gamma   90.00
#
_symmetry.space_group_name_H-M   'P 1'
#
loop_
_entity.id
_entity.type
_entity.pdbx_description
1 polymer ?
#
loop_
_entity_poly.entity_id
_entity_poly.type
_entity_poly.pdbx_seq_one_letter_code
_entity_poly.pdbx_strand_id
1 'polypeptide(L)'
;MKQVLRNNLIVVALYILAGIIFDGYHPYMLCTFLILSATVSFFLFRTKSKEETRKGLLLMFAPFLLVLAVAPLLLSDSSVRTTLPYLLFVPAVVYLVYCALFSTRKALFFVGIIALSVIGTLTYNEISGTNVIFESHSLRLLITQE
;
A
#
# COMPACT_ATOMS: atom_id res chain seq x y z
N MET A 1 20.73 4.91 13.31
CA MET A 1 20.33 5.80 12.20
C MET A 1 20.43 5.16 10.81
N LYS A 2 21.59 4.62 10.39
CA LYS A 2 21.79 4.05 9.03
C LYS A 2 20.78 2.97 8.61
N GLN A 3 20.39 2.08 9.53
CA GLN A 3 19.44 1.00 9.26
C GLN A 3 17.98 1.47 9.16
N VAL A 4 17.59 2.47 9.95
CA VAL A 4 16.25 3.09 9.89
C VAL A 4 16.08 3.80 8.55
N LEU A 5 17.07 4.61 8.16
CA LEU A 5 17.06 5.31 6.88
C LEU A 5 16.93 4.33 5.70
N ARG A 6 17.68 3.22 5.72
CA ARG A 6 17.59 2.18 4.70
C ARG A 6 16.19 1.57 4.63
N ASN A 7 15.59 1.24 5.76
CA ASN A 7 14.26 0.64 5.78
C ASN A 7 13.18 1.59 5.24
N ASN A 8 13.29 2.88 5.54
CA ASN A 8 12.38 3.90 4.99
C ASN A 8 12.52 3.99 3.47
N LEU A 9 13.75 3.96 2.98
CA LEU A 9 14.05 4.01 1.55
C LEU A 9 13.49 2.79 0.80
N ILE A 10 13.41 1.63 1.47
CA ILE A 10 12.72 0.45 0.94
C ILE A 10 11.24 0.74 0.71
N VAL A 11 10.52 1.32 1.69
CA VAL A 11 9.08 1.62 1.53
C VAL A 11 8.86 2.59 0.37
N VAL A 12 9.68 3.64 0.28
CA VAL A 12 9.62 4.59 -0.83
C VAL A 12 9.92 3.91 -2.17
N ALA A 13 10.94 3.04 -2.22
CA ALA A 13 11.26 2.30 -3.43
C ALA A 13 10.12 1.35 -3.86
N LEU A 14 9.46 0.69 -2.91
CA LEU A 14 8.29 -0.17 -3.19
C LEU A 14 7.11 0.64 -3.72
N TYR A 15 6.89 1.84 -3.19
CA TYR A 15 5.86 2.75 -3.69
C TYR A 15 6.15 3.21 -5.12
N ILE A 16 7.39 3.62 -5.41
CA ILE A 16 7.83 4.00 -6.76
C ILE A 16 7.71 2.81 -7.71
N LEU A 17 8.15 1.62 -7.30
CA LEU A 17 8.05 0.40 -8.10
C LEU A 17 6.60 0.08 -8.44
N ALA A 18 5.68 0.16 -7.47
CA ALA A 18 4.26 -0.03 -7.72
C ALA A 18 3.72 1.01 -8.71
N GLY A 19 4.18 2.26 -8.62
CA GLY A 19 3.84 3.33 -9.56
C GLY A 19 4.35 3.08 -10.97
N ILE A 20 5.57 2.58 -11.13
CA ILE A 20 6.15 2.23 -12.44
C ILE A 20 5.38 1.08 -13.08
N ILE A 21 5.01 0.05 -12.31
CA ILE A 21 4.30 -1.14 -12.84
C ILE A 21 2.86 -0.78 -13.25
N PHE A 22 2.19 0.10 -12.51
CA PHE A 22 0.78 0.42 -12.67
C PHE A 22 0.55 1.91 -12.94
N ASP A 23 1.35 2.50 -13.83
CA ASP A 23 1.26 3.91 -14.18
C ASP A 23 -0.15 4.27 -14.68
N GLY A 24 -0.76 5.29 -14.09
CA GLY A 24 -2.16 5.68 -14.33
C GLY A 24 -3.23 4.77 -13.72
N TYR A 25 -2.88 3.60 -13.17
CA TYR A 25 -3.79 2.62 -12.58
C TYR A 25 -3.68 2.60 -11.04
N HIS A 26 -3.99 3.74 -10.41
CA HIS A 26 -3.84 3.95 -8.96
C HIS A 26 -4.46 2.90 -8.02
N PRO A 27 -5.63 2.29 -8.31
CA PRO A 27 -6.21 1.25 -7.45
C PRO A 27 -5.35 -0.03 -7.41
N TYR A 28 -4.72 -0.38 -8.53
CA TYR A 28 -3.81 -1.52 -8.66
C TYR A 28 -2.43 -1.20 -8.10
N MET A 29 -1.99 0.06 -8.22
CA MET A 29 -0.80 0.58 -7.54
C MET A 29 -0.91 0.40 -6.02
N LEU A 30 -2.05 0.75 -5.41
CA LEU A 30 -2.29 0.56 -3.97
C LEU A 30 -2.19 -0.91 -3.59
N CYS A 31 -2.92 -1.80 -4.29
CA CYS A 31 -2.91 -3.23 -4.00
C CYS A 31 -1.50 -3.82 -4.05
N THR A 32 -0.78 -3.50 -5.12
CA THR A 32 0.59 -3.97 -5.34
C THR A 32 1.53 -3.46 -4.26
N PHE A 33 1.43 -2.17 -3.92
CA PHE A 33 2.22 -1.58 -2.85
C PHE A 33 1.97 -2.25 -1.50
N LEU A 34 0.72 -2.54 -1.16
CA LEU A 34 0.35 -3.20 0.09
C LEU A 34 0.90 -4.63 0.17
N ILE A 35 0.76 -5.42 -0.91
CA ILE A 35 1.26 -6.81 -0.98
C ILE A 35 2.79 -6.84 -0.91
N LEU A 36 3.47 -5.97 -1.66
CA LEU A 36 4.93 -5.87 -1.64
C LEU A 36 5.44 -5.44 -0.26
N SER A 37 4.83 -4.41 0.32
CA SER A 37 5.15 -3.93 1.67
C SER A 37 4.98 -5.04 2.70
N ALA A 38 3.87 -5.78 2.65
CA ALA A 38 3.64 -6.89 3.56
C ALA A 38 4.71 -7.97 3.45
N THR A 39 5.03 -8.35 2.21
CA THR A 39 6.00 -9.41 1.90
C THR A 39 7.39 -9.02 2.38
N VAL A 40 7.87 -7.84 2.00
CA VAL A 40 9.20 -7.35 2.37
C VAL A 40 9.33 -7.16 3.87
N SER A 41 8.31 -6.58 4.53
CA SER A 41 8.30 -6.44 5.98
C SER A 41 8.32 -7.80 6.69
N PHE A 42 7.56 -8.79 6.22
CA PHE A 42 7.60 -10.13 6.79
C PHE A 42 9.02 -10.72 6.72
N PHE A 43 9.67 -10.69 5.56
CA PHE A 43 11.03 -11.24 5.41
C PHE A 43 12.10 -10.48 6.21
N LEU A 44 11.98 -9.15 6.31
CA LEU A 44 12.93 -8.33 7.07
C LEU A 44 12.85 -8.59 8.59
N PHE A 45 11.66 -8.88 9.11
CA PHE A 45 11.43 -8.99 10.56
C PHE A 45 11.18 -10.42 11.07
N ARG A 46 11.10 -11.45 10.21
CA ARG A 46 10.83 -12.86 10.61
C ARG A 46 11.78 -13.46 11.64
N THR A 47 13.01 -12.95 11.75
CA THR A 47 14.02 -13.44 12.70
C THR A 47 14.24 -12.48 13.88
N LYS A 48 13.46 -11.39 13.95
CA LYS A 48 13.64 -10.33 14.94
C LYS A 48 12.75 -10.56 16.16
N SER A 49 13.16 -9.99 17.29
CA SER A 49 12.35 -10.05 18.51
C SER A 49 11.04 -9.26 18.35
N LYS A 50 10.07 -9.51 19.23
CA LYS A 50 8.76 -8.83 19.22
C LYS A 50 8.90 -7.31 19.38
N GLU A 51 9.79 -6.87 20.28
CA GLU A 51 10.02 -5.45 20.52
C GLU A 51 10.74 -4.78 19.35
N GLU A 52 11.77 -5.43 18.80
CA GLU A 52 12.49 -4.95 17.61
C GLU A 52 11.57 -4.85 16.40
N THR A 53 10.69 -5.82 16.22
CA THR A 53 9.73 -5.84 15.11
C THR A 53 8.71 -4.71 15.26
N ARG A 54 8.14 -4.50 16.45
CA ARG A 54 7.18 -3.42 16.69
C ARG A 54 7.80 -2.06 16.39
N LYS A 55 8.97 -1.78 16.95
CA LYS A 55 9.70 -0.51 16.73
C LYS A 55 10.13 -0.37 15.28
N GLY A 56 10.64 -1.45 14.68
CA GLY A 56 11.15 -1.47 13.32
C GLY A 56 10.07 -1.25 12.27
N LEU A 57 8.90 -1.88 12.40
CA LEU A 57 7.76 -1.67 11.51
C LEU A 57 7.24 -0.23 11.61
N LEU A 58 7.03 0.28 12.83
CA LEU A 58 6.57 1.66 13.01
C LEU A 58 7.55 2.66 12.38
N LEU A 59 8.85 2.52 12.65
CA LEU A 59 9.86 3.41 12.10
C LEU A 59 10.00 3.30 10.58
N MET A 60 9.80 2.11 10.00
CA MET A 60 9.88 1.87 8.57
C MET A 60 8.78 2.60 7.79
N PHE A 61 7.55 2.65 8.32
CA PHE A 61 6.40 3.25 7.62
C PHE A 61 6.06 4.67 8.08
N ALA A 62 6.45 5.09 9.29
CA ALA A 62 6.09 6.41 9.83
C ALA A 62 6.48 7.59 8.92
N PRO A 63 7.68 7.65 8.31
CA PRO A 63 8.05 8.75 7.43
C PRO A 63 7.20 8.78 6.16
N PHE A 64 6.91 7.61 5.59
CA PHE A 64 6.05 7.49 4.42
C PHE A 64 4.64 7.98 4.71
N LEU A 65 4.05 7.54 5.83
CA LEU A 65 2.74 7.99 6.29
C LEU A 65 2.71 9.50 6.60
N LEU A 66 3.78 10.05 7.17
CA LEU A 66 3.88 11.47 7.45
C LEU A 66 3.91 12.31 6.17
N VAL A 67 4.70 11.89 5.17
CA VAL A 67 4.72 12.54 3.86
C VAL A 67 3.33 12.47 3.22
N LEU A 68 2.67 11.31 3.26
CA LEU A 68 1.31 11.12 2.75
C LEU A 68 0.25 11.97 3.45
N ALA A 69 0.40 12.20 4.76
CA ALA A 69 -0.54 13.04 5.52
C ALA A 69 -0.39 14.53 5.21
N VAL A 70 0.84 14.98 4.92
CA VAL A 70 1.13 16.39 4.61
C VAL A 70 0.93 16.70 3.13
N ALA A 71 1.09 15.73 2.24
CA ALA A 71 0.97 15.93 0.80
C ALA A 71 -0.34 16.61 0.35
N PRO A 72 -1.54 16.29 0.90
CA PRO A 72 -2.79 16.95 0.53
C PRO A 72 -2.95 18.37 1.05
N LEU A 73 -2.16 18.77 2.06
CA LEU A 73 -2.11 20.16 2.51
C LEU A 73 -1.28 21.03 1.58
N LEU A 74 -0.34 20.41 0.84
CA LEU A 74 0.57 21.08 -0.08
C LEU A 74 0.13 20.97 -1.56
N LEU A 75 -0.67 19.96 -1.88
CA LEU A 75 -1.12 19.63 -3.23
C LEU A 75 -2.66 19.68 -3.25
N SER A 76 -3.21 20.30 -4.30
CA SER A 76 -4.64 20.54 -4.57
C SER A 76 -5.60 19.40 -4.14
N ASP A 77 -6.87 19.71 -3.88
CA ASP A 77 -7.90 18.81 -3.32
C ASP A 77 -8.01 17.40 -3.94
N SER A 78 -7.62 17.24 -5.21
CA SER A 78 -7.54 15.93 -5.87
C SER A 78 -6.54 14.96 -5.19
N SER A 79 -5.56 15.48 -4.47
CA SER A 79 -4.57 14.76 -3.66
C SER A 79 -5.20 14.01 -2.47
N VAL A 80 -6.28 14.53 -1.87
CA VAL A 80 -6.90 13.88 -0.70
C VAL A 80 -7.48 12.51 -1.08
N ARG A 81 -8.16 12.44 -2.22
CA ARG A 81 -8.82 11.21 -2.69
C ARG A 81 -7.82 10.09 -3.00
N THR A 82 -6.63 10.45 -3.45
CA THR A 82 -5.60 9.49 -3.81
C THR A 82 -4.76 9.04 -2.61
N THR A 83 -4.58 9.91 -1.61
CA THR A 83 -3.72 9.66 -0.43
C THR A 83 -4.46 9.00 0.74
N LEU A 84 -5.74 9.30 0.92
CA LEU A 84 -6.56 8.76 2.03
C LEU A 84 -6.58 7.23 2.10
N PRO A 85 -6.71 6.48 0.98
CA PRO A 85 -6.65 5.02 1.03
C PRO A 85 -5.30 4.50 1.57
N TYR A 86 -4.18 5.10 1.17
CA TYR A 86 -2.87 4.70 1.68
C TYR A 86 -2.75 4.94 3.19
N LEU A 87 -3.27 6.07 3.69
CA LEU A 87 -3.28 6.37 5.13
C LEU A 87 -4.10 5.37 5.95
N LEU A 88 -5.15 4.78 5.38
CA LEU A 88 -6.02 3.82 6.06
C LEU A 88 -5.48 2.38 5.98
N PHE A 89 -5.07 1.94 4.79
CA PHE A 89 -4.73 0.54 4.54
C PHE A 89 -3.28 0.19 4.91
N VAL A 90 -2.34 1.14 4.88
CA VAL A 90 -0.95 0.85 5.25
C VAL A 90 -0.82 0.47 6.73
N PRO A 91 -1.38 1.21 7.71
CA PRO A 91 -1.32 0.81 9.12
C PRO A 91 -1.97 -0.56 9.37
N ALA A 92 -3.07 -0.85 8.68
CA ALA A 92 -3.77 -2.13 8.78
C ALA A 92 -2.89 -3.29 8.28
N VAL A 93 -2.23 -3.14 7.12
CA VAL A 93 -1.27 -4.15 6.63
C VAL A 93 -0.09 -4.30 7.58
N VAL A 94 0.46 -3.21 8.11
CA VAL A 94 1.57 -3.26 9.09
C VAL A 94 1.17 -4.06 10.32
N TYR A 95 -0.06 -3.85 10.82
CA TYR A 95 -0.60 -4.61 11.93
C TYR A 95 -0.76 -6.10 11.59
N LEU A 96 -1.32 -6.43 10.42
CA LEU A 96 -1.47 -7.81 9.97
C LEU A 96 -0.13 -8.53 9.80
N VAL A 97 0.91 -7.84 9.28
CA VAL A 97 2.27 -8.39 9.20
C VAL A 97 2.83 -8.69 10.59
N TYR A 98 2.66 -7.76 11.53
CA TYR A 98 3.07 -7.98 12.92
C TYR A 98 2.37 -9.22 13.51
N CYS A 99 1.07 -9.38 13.28
CA CYS A 99 0.35 -10.57 13.70
C CYS A 99 0.83 -11.84 12.98
N ALA A 100 1.11 -11.78 11.68
CA ALA A 100 1.62 -12.91 10.89
C ALA A 100 3.00 -13.39 11.38
N LEU A 101 3.82 -12.49 11.92
CA LEU A 101 5.15 -12.82 12.43
C LEU A 101 5.10 -13.65 13.72
N PHE A 102 4.17 -13.32 14.63
CA PHE A 102 4.13 -13.90 15.98
C PHE A 102 2.97 -14.85 16.25
N SER A 103 1.98 -14.93 15.36
CA SER A 103 0.86 -15.86 15.53
C SER A 103 1.19 -17.26 15.02
N THR A 104 0.52 -18.25 15.61
CA THR A 104 0.51 -19.64 15.12
C THR A 104 -0.29 -19.79 13.82
N ARG A 105 -1.28 -18.90 13.58
CA ARG A 105 -2.17 -18.94 12.40
C ARG A 105 -1.69 -18.01 11.29
N LYS A 106 -0.42 -18.09 10.90
CA LYS A 106 0.22 -17.19 9.92
C LYS A 106 -0.55 -17.09 8.60
N ALA A 107 -1.06 -18.23 8.11
CA ALA A 107 -1.84 -18.30 6.87
C ALA A 107 -3.08 -17.40 6.89
N LEU A 108 -3.79 -17.31 8.03
CA LEU A 108 -4.97 -16.44 8.15
C LEU A 108 -4.61 -14.97 8.01
N PHE A 109 -3.45 -14.55 8.51
CA PHE A 109 -3.01 -13.16 8.38
C PHE A 109 -2.56 -12.84 6.95
N PHE A 110 -1.98 -13.79 6.22
CA PHE A 110 -1.71 -13.63 4.78
C PHE A 110 -3.00 -13.54 3.96
N VAL A 111 -4.00 -14.37 4.25
CA VAL A 111 -5.34 -14.24 3.64
C VAL A 111 -5.95 -12.88 3.98
N GLY A 112 -5.78 -12.42 5.23
CA GLY A 112 -6.20 -11.09 5.67
C GLY A 112 -5.52 -9.97 4.88
N ILE A 113 -4.22 -10.07 4.60
CA ILE A 113 -3.48 -9.08 3.79
C ILE A 113 -4.03 -9.04 2.36
N ILE A 114 -4.29 -10.20 1.75
CA ILE A 114 -4.87 -10.28 0.40
C ILE A 114 -6.27 -9.67 0.38
N ALA A 115 -7.14 -10.08 1.31
CA ALA A 115 -8.50 -9.56 1.42
C ALA A 115 -8.51 -8.04 1.64
N LEU A 116 -7.65 -7.54 2.52
CA LEU A 116 -7.52 -6.11 2.81
C LEU A 116 -7.00 -5.33 1.60
N SER A 117 -6.12 -5.93 0.79
CA SER A 117 -5.63 -5.30 -0.45
C SER A 117 -6.74 -5.20 -1.49
N VAL A 118 -7.57 -6.24 -1.64
CA VAL A 118 -8.75 -6.22 -2.52
C VAL A 118 -9.78 -5.18 -2.05
N ILE A 119 -10.10 -5.17 -0.75
CA ILE A 119 -11.00 -4.16 -0.16
C ILE A 119 -10.43 -2.76 -0.40
N GLY A 120 -9.13 -2.57 -0.20
CA GLY A 120 -8.46 -1.29 -0.44
C GLY A 120 -8.60 -0.80 -1.89
N THR A 121 -8.48 -1.69 -2.87
CA THR A 121 -8.73 -1.36 -4.28
C THR A 121 -10.17 -0.93 -4.52
N LEU A 122 -11.15 -1.65 -3.97
CA LEU A 122 -12.57 -1.31 -4.12
C LEU A 122 -12.87 0.05 -3.49
N THR A 123 -12.43 0.27 -2.25
CA THR A 123 -12.58 1.54 -1.53
C THR A 123 -11.87 2.68 -2.26
N TYR A 124 -10.71 2.45 -2.86
CA TYR A 124 -10.01 3.46 -3.66
C TYR A 124 -10.88 3.90 -4.85
N ASN A 125 -11.44 2.96 -5.60
CA ASN A 125 -12.29 3.26 -6.77
C ASN A 125 -13.52 4.08 -6.37
N GLU A 126 -14.18 3.72 -5.27
CA GLU A 126 -15.34 4.46 -4.75
C GLU A 126 -14.98 5.90 -4.35
N ILE A 127 -13.85 6.09 -3.63
CA ILE A 127 -13.44 7.43 -3.14
C ILE A 127 -12.92 8.32 -4.27
N SER A 128 -12.17 7.74 -5.20
CA SER A 128 -11.57 8.50 -6.32
C SER A 128 -12.54 8.80 -7.45
N GLY A 129 -13.71 8.13 -7.49
CA GLY A 129 -14.71 8.32 -8.54
C GLY A 129 -14.31 7.72 -9.89
N THR A 130 -13.22 6.94 -9.94
CA THR A 130 -12.79 6.19 -11.12
C THR A 130 -13.46 4.82 -11.10
N ASN A 131 -14.60 4.69 -11.77
CA ASN A 131 -15.22 3.39 -12.05
C ASN A 131 -14.44 2.59 -13.13
N VAL A 132 -13.10 2.55 -13.03
CA VAL A 132 -12.23 1.87 -14.01
C VAL A 132 -12.09 0.38 -13.68
N ILE A 133 -13.04 -0.19 -12.94
CA ILE A 133 -13.07 -1.65 -12.73
C ILE A 133 -13.38 -2.37 -14.05
N PHE A 134 -14.04 -1.73 -15.02
CA PHE A 134 -14.31 -2.33 -16.34
C PHE A 134 -14.48 -1.36 -17.53
N GLU A 135 -14.13 -0.06 -17.43
CA GLU A 135 -14.12 0.82 -18.62
C GLU A 135 -12.83 0.65 -19.44
N SER A 136 -12.71 -0.51 -20.06
CA SER A 136 -12.55 -0.65 -21.51
C SER A 136 -11.94 0.55 -22.25
N HIS A 137 -10.67 0.84 -22.02
CA HIS A 137 -9.88 1.61 -22.99
C HIS A 137 -9.90 0.93 -24.39
N SER A 138 -10.19 -0.38 -24.41
CA SER A 138 -10.48 -1.22 -25.57
C SER A 138 -11.88 -1.04 -26.20
N LEU A 139 -12.97 -0.74 -25.47
CA LEU A 139 -14.26 -0.42 -26.12
C LEU A 139 -14.25 1.01 -26.67
N ARG A 140 -13.59 1.95 -26.01
CA ARG A 140 -13.59 3.34 -26.47
C ARG A 140 -12.86 3.53 -27.81
N LEU A 141 -11.87 2.69 -28.09
CA LEU A 141 -11.21 2.58 -29.40
C LEU A 141 -12.05 1.79 -30.43
N LEU A 142 -12.94 0.91 -29.99
CA LEU A 142 -13.83 0.15 -30.87
C LEU A 142 -15.04 1.01 -31.34
N ILE A 143 -15.56 1.87 -30.47
CA ILE A 143 -16.74 2.72 -30.76
C ILE A 143 -16.37 3.94 -31.63
N THR A 144 -15.13 4.42 -31.61
CA THR A 144 -14.69 5.55 -32.45
C THR A 144 -14.19 5.14 -33.84
N GLN A 145 -14.26 3.85 -34.20
CA GLN A 145 -13.94 3.35 -35.53
C GLN A 145 -15.17 3.06 -36.42
N GLU A 146 -16.38 3.46 -36.00
CA GLU A 146 -17.56 3.52 -36.89
C GLU A 146 -17.77 4.92 -37.48
#